data_AF-A0A059LQ47-F1
#
_entry.id   AF-A0A059LQ47-F1
#
_cell.length_a   1.000
_cell.length_b   1.000
_cell.length_c   1.000
_cell.angle_alpha   90.00
_cell.angle_beta   90.00
_cell.angle_gamma   90.00
#
_symmetry.space_group_name_H-M   'P 1'
#
loop_
_entity.id
_entity.type
_entity.pdbx_description
1 polymer ?
#
loop_
_entity_poly.entity_id
_entity_poly.type
_entity_poly.pdbx_seq_one_letter_code
_entity_poly.pdbx_strand_id
1 'polypeptide(L)'
;MPWPIGPCRSPDGQPWTTVPFEHVTSGGSDWWCAKLTGANFPHDATPLLEFVVRGDGDAWDKAASGSNYALSSPGRYRLWGSLGTGSPGGSLVDEQGCVTESHGARARGSRIDLDPEFWTLDATYERTLDAGWHLQSVYDATYALRASLPKDALHFRPAGEQNAHKVTLGILAEHAKRAARNLGEELGTRGLACRCVVSGEGEWRFLDVLPRGAGKLAALRRAQRLLGFGDARTVAGGDSGNDADVLCGPHRGIVVGNAQRGLLDELERGAGSEQVCFAEKGFAWGLLQGLRAMSFIEA
;
A
#
# COMPACT_ATOMS: atom_id res chain seq x y z
N MET A 1 31.95 -19.21 -19.28
CA MET A 1 31.54 -18.63 -20.58
C MET A 1 30.85 -17.31 -20.27
N PRO A 2 31.14 -16.22 -20.99
CA PRO A 2 30.74 -14.89 -20.56
C PRO A 2 29.23 -14.72 -20.80
N TRP A 3 28.53 -14.48 -19.71
CA TRP A 3 27.08 -14.38 -19.61
C TRP A 3 26.65 -12.93 -19.91
N PRO A 4 25.96 -12.63 -21.02
CA PRO A 4 25.44 -11.29 -21.32
C PRO A 4 23.96 -11.14 -20.91
N ILE A 5 23.45 -9.89 -21.02
CA ILE A 5 22.04 -9.43 -21.10
C ILE A 5 21.51 -8.83 -19.75
N GLY A 6 20.83 -7.68 -19.66
CA GLY A 6 19.87 -7.00 -20.57
C GLY A 6 19.61 -5.50 -20.23
N PRO A 7 18.45 -4.93 -20.64
CA PRO A 7 18.28 -3.49 -20.82
C PRO A 7 18.01 -2.63 -19.57
N CYS A 8 18.39 -1.35 -19.64
CA CYS A 8 18.22 -0.26 -18.67
C CYS A 8 17.43 0.90 -19.30
N ARG A 9 16.64 1.65 -18.53
CA ARG A 9 15.88 2.81 -19.05
C ARG A 9 16.06 4.03 -18.15
N SER A 10 16.35 5.17 -18.74
CA SER A 10 16.20 6.46 -18.08
C SER A 10 14.71 6.85 -17.99
N PRO A 11 14.27 7.53 -16.93
CA PRO A 11 12.87 7.92 -16.71
C PRO A 11 12.25 8.79 -17.82
N ASP A 12 13.08 9.40 -18.66
CA ASP A 12 12.77 10.39 -19.70
C ASP A 12 12.15 9.81 -20.99
N GLY A 13 11.60 8.59 -20.96
CA GLY A 13 10.94 8.03 -22.14
C GLY A 13 11.81 7.15 -23.03
N GLN A 14 13.13 7.12 -22.83
CA GLN A 14 14.08 6.45 -23.75
C GLN A 14 13.85 4.93 -23.85
N PRO A 15 14.25 4.30 -24.96
CA PRO A 15 14.19 2.86 -25.10
C PRO A 15 15.07 2.13 -24.08
N TRP A 16 14.62 0.95 -23.69
CA TRP A 16 15.37 -0.03 -22.92
C TRP A 16 16.71 -0.37 -23.62
N THR A 17 17.84 -0.07 -22.96
CA THR A 17 19.20 -0.19 -23.50
C THR A 17 20.10 -1.09 -22.64
N THR A 18 20.65 -2.16 -23.20
CA THR A 18 21.48 -3.12 -22.44
C THR A 18 22.84 -2.56 -22.06
N VAL A 19 23.18 -2.62 -20.77
CA VAL A 19 24.51 -2.30 -20.25
C VAL A 19 25.15 -3.58 -19.71
N PRO A 20 26.32 -3.99 -20.23
CA PRO A 20 27.00 -5.19 -19.75
C PRO A 20 27.64 -4.95 -18.38
N PHE A 21 27.65 -5.98 -17.55
CA PHE A 21 28.52 -6.03 -16.37
C PHE A 21 29.94 -6.42 -16.78
N GLU A 22 30.93 -5.72 -16.24
CA GLU A 22 32.34 -6.03 -16.33
C GLU A 22 32.77 -6.80 -15.08
N HIS A 23 33.49 -7.90 -15.26
CA HIS A 23 34.11 -8.62 -14.15
C HIS A 23 35.33 -7.84 -13.66
N VAL A 24 35.36 -7.53 -12.36
CA VAL A 24 36.42 -6.76 -11.72
C VAL A 24 36.96 -7.55 -10.53
N THR A 25 38.24 -7.87 -10.57
CA THR A 25 38.98 -8.45 -9.44
C THR A 25 39.78 -7.35 -8.75
N SER A 26 39.48 -7.06 -7.49
CA SER A 26 40.22 -6.05 -6.71
C SER A 26 40.28 -6.43 -5.24
N GLY A 27 41.47 -6.29 -4.62
CA GLY A 27 41.68 -6.59 -3.19
C GLY A 27 41.43 -8.04 -2.77
N GLY A 28 41.53 -9.01 -3.70
CA GLY A 28 41.26 -10.43 -3.42
C GLY A 28 39.77 -10.81 -3.39
N SER A 29 38.89 -9.91 -3.86
CA SER A 29 37.46 -10.19 -4.04
C SER A 29 37.07 -9.98 -5.51
N ASP A 30 36.18 -10.84 -5.99
CA ASP A 30 35.62 -10.79 -7.34
C ASP A 30 34.23 -10.14 -7.33
N TRP A 31 34.02 -9.17 -8.21
CA TRP A 31 32.78 -8.42 -8.32
C TRP A 31 32.39 -8.25 -9.78
N TRP A 32 31.10 -8.03 -10.02
CA TRP A 32 30.58 -7.62 -11.32
C TRP A 32 30.13 -6.16 -11.23
N CYS A 33 30.61 -5.31 -12.13
CA CYS A 33 30.38 -3.88 -12.12
C CYS A 33 29.79 -3.43 -13.46
N ALA A 34 28.65 -2.74 -13.46
CA ALA A 34 28.16 -2.04 -14.65
C ALA A 34 28.43 -0.55 -14.48
N LYS A 35 29.09 0.08 -15.45
CA LYS A 35 29.26 1.54 -15.47
C LYS A 35 28.10 2.16 -16.24
N LEU A 36 27.26 2.89 -15.53
CA LEU A 36 26.09 3.56 -16.09
C LEU A 36 26.46 5.03 -16.34
N THR A 37 26.70 5.39 -17.59
CA THR A 37 26.89 6.79 -18.02
C THR A 37 25.58 7.32 -18.56
N GLY A 38 24.95 8.26 -17.85
CA GLY A 38 23.77 8.94 -18.38
C GLY A 38 24.12 10.11 -19.29
N ALA A 39 23.39 10.23 -20.39
CA ALA A 39 23.21 11.50 -21.06
C ALA A 39 22.40 12.41 -20.11
N ASN A 40 22.87 13.65 -19.89
CA ASN A 40 22.25 14.74 -19.11
C ASN A 40 20.93 14.38 -18.41
N PHE A 41 21.00 13.98 -17.13
CA PHE A 41 19.80 13.76 -16.33
C PHE A 41 19.20 15.11 -15.90
N PRO A 42 17.91 15.38 -16.14
CA PRO A 42 17.24 16.54 -15.54
C PRO A 42 17.23 16.38 -14.02
N HIS A 43 17.54 17.46 -13.30
CA HIS A 43 17.68 17.48 -11.83
C HIS A 43 16.38 17.15 -11.08
N ASP A 44 15.24 17.12 -11.77
CA ASP A 44 13.91 17.03 -11.17
C ASP A 44 13.21 15.67 -11.40
N ALA A 45 13.85 14.70 -12.09
CA ALA A 45 13.27 13.38 -12.32
C ALA A 45 13.55 12.41 -11.16
N THR A 46 12.50 11.81 -10.60
CA THR A 46 12.60 10.72 -9.61
C THR A 46 11.82 9.50 -10.11
N PRO A 47 12.44 8.30 -10.23
CA PRO A 47 13.87 8.00 -9.99
C PRO A 47 14.78 8.61 -11.07
N LEU A 48 16.12 8.59 -10.90
CA LEU A 48 17.09 8.96 -11.95
C LEU A 48 17.34 7.82 -12.94
N LEU A 49 17.16 6.57 -12.49
CA LEU A 49 17.35 5.37 -13.32
C LEU A 49 16.47 4.24 -12.79
N GLU A 50 15.84 3.48 -13.70
CA GLU A 50 15.23 2.19 -13.40
C GLU A 50 15.90 1.07 -14.18
N PHE A 51 16.11 -0.08 -13.54
CA PHE A 51 16.71 -1.25 -14.16
C PHE A 51 16.20 -2.55 -13.56
N VAL A 52 16.39 -3.63 -14.31
CA VAL A 52 16.16 -5.02 -13.89
C VAL A 52 17.44 -5.79 -14.12
N VAL A 53 17.70 -6.81 -13.32
CA VAL A 53 18.83 -7.71 -13.55
C VAL A 53 18.27 -8.97 -14.19
N ARG A 54 18.97 -9.47 -15.21
CA ARG A 54 18.56 -10.67 -15.93
C ARG A 54 19.72 -11.65 -15.95
N GLY A 55 19.43 -12.90 -15.62
CA GLY A 55 20.35 -14.02 -15.86
C GLY A 55 20.10 -14.66 -17.24
N ASP A 56 20.92 -15.63 -17.61
CA ASP A 56 20.94 -16.22 -18.96
C ASP A 56 19.73 -17.09 -19.32
N GLY A 57 18.74 -17.19 -18.44
CA GLY A 57 17.52 -17.99 -18.61
C GLY A 57 16.21 -17.19 -18.76
N ASP A 58 16.26 -15.91 -19.19
CA ASP A 58 15.08 -15.03 -19.31
C ASP A 58 14.36 -14.69 -17.99
N ALA A 59 14.87 -15.19 -16.86
CA ALA A 59 14.34 -14.87 -15.54
C ALA A 59 14.81 -13.47 -15.10
N TRP A 60 13.83 -12.61 -14.80
CA TRP A 60 14.06 -11.29 -14.24
C TRP A 60 14.27 -11.38 -12.74
N ASP A 61 15.40 -10.87 -12.26
CA ASP A 61 15.59 -10.55 -10.86
C ASP A 61 15.10 -9.13 -10.58
N LYS A 62 14.33 -9.02 -9.51
CA LYS A 62 13.61 -7.80 -9.10
C LYS A 62 13.80 -7.60 -7.60
N ALA A 63 13.58 -6.37 -7.16
CA ALA A 63 13.52 -6.08 -5.74
C ALA A 63 12.49 -7.00 -5.05
N ALA A 64 12.68 -7.29 -3.76
CA ALA A 64 11.76 -8.13 -2.99
C ALA A 64 10.29 -7.63 -3.00
N SER A 65 10.08 -6.35 -3.32
CA SER A 65 8.76 -5.74 -3.54
C SER A 65 8.09 -6.13 -4.87
N GLY A 66 8.78 -6.82 -5.77
CA GLY A 66 8.32 -7.14 -7.13
C GLY A 66 8.47 -6.00 -8.14
N SER A 67 9.03 -4.86 -7.72
CA SER A 67 9.31 -3.69 -8.57
C SER A 67 10.67 -3.76 -9.24
N ASN A 68 10.94 -2.88 -10.21
CA ASN A 68 12.27 -2.68 -10.77
C ASN A 68 13.21 -2.10 -9.70
N TYR A 69 14.52 -2.29 -9.87
CA TYR A 69 15.51 -1.54 -9.10
C TYR A 69 15.51 -0.09 -9.59
N ALA A 70 15.64 0.86 -8.67
CA ALA A 70 15.70 2.28 -8.99
C ALA A 70 16.89 2.98 -8.30
N LEU A 71 17.51 3.94 -8.97
CA LEU A 71 18.50 4.84 -8.37
C LEU A 71 17.91 6.24 -8.37
N SER A 72 17.95 6.91 -7.23
CA SER A 72 17.37 8.24 -7.05
C SER A 72 18.40 9.35 -6.86
N SER A 73 19.67 8.98 -6.71
CA SER A 73 20.77 9.93 -6.61
C SER A 73 22.02 9.37 -7.30
N PRO A 74 22.92 10.21 -7.82
CA PRO A 74 24.21 9.74 -8.31
C PRO A 74 25.03 9.17 -7.14
N GLY A 75 25.69 8.04 -7.36
CA GLY A 75 26.45 7.37 -6.30
C GLY A 75 27.01 6.03 -6.73
N ARG A 76 27.66 5.34 -5.81
CA ARG A 76 28.11 3.96 -5.98
C ARG A 76 27.23 3.05 -5.13
N TYR A 77 26.78 1.98 -5.79
CA TYR A 77 25.75 1.10 -5.28
C TYR A 77 26.20 -0.36 -5.41
N ARG A 78 25.76 -1.21 -4.50
CA ARG A 78 25.99 -2.66 -4.49
C ARG A 78 24.65 -3.36 -4.42
N LEU A 79 24.44 -4.33 -5.31
CA LEU A 79 23.30 -5.24 -5.25
C LEU A 79 23.71 -6.50 -4.47
N TRP A 80 22.89 -6.90 -3.50
CA TRP A 80 23.12 -8.07 -2.65
C TRP A 80 21.93 -9.02 -2.76
N GLY A 81 22.16 -10.25 -3.23
CA GLY A 81 21.10 -11.25 -3.46
C GLY A 81 21.65 -12.50 -4.15
N SER A 82 20.94 -13.63 -4.01
CA SER A 82 21.33 -14.90 -4.66
C SER A 82 21.04 -14.82 -6.16
N LEU A 83 22.04 -14.38 -6.93
CA LEU A 83 22.11 -14.66 -8.36
C LEU A 83 22.47 -16.16 -8.53
N GLY A 84 21.55 -17.07 -8.23
CA GLY A 84 21.82 -18.49 -8.51
C GLY A 84 20.93 -19.57 -7.91
N THR A 85 20.05 -19.32 -6.95
CA THR A 85 19.32 -20.43 -6.29
C THR A 85 17.86 -20.11 -5.98
N GLY A 86 17.04 -19.89 -7.01
CA GLY A 86 15.58 -20.02 -6.93
C GLY A 86 14.84 -19.21 -5.86
N SER A 87 15.47 -18.19 -5.28
CA SER A 87 14.89 -17.32 -4.27
C SER A 87 14.80 -15.91 -4.85
N PRO A 88 13.59 -15.40 -5.15
CA PRO A 88 13.44 -14.04 -5.64
C PRO A 88 13.72 -13.05 -4.50
N GLY A 89 14.64 -12.10 -4.73
CA GLY A 89 14.84 -10.98 -3.81
C GLY A 89 16.30 -10.56 -3.63
N GLY A 90 16.75 -9.59 -4.44
CA GLY A 90 17.93 -8.78 -4.16
C GLY A 90 17.60 -7.51 -3.37
N SER A 91 18.61 -6.93 -2.72
CA SER A 91 18.57 -5.64 -2.02
C SER A 91 19.72 -4.75 -2.47
N LEU A 92 19.46 -3.46 -2.67
CA LEU A 92 20.47 -2.48 -3.11
C LEU A 92 21.00 -1.67 -1.90
N VAL A 93 22.31 -1.50 -1.79
CA VAL A 93 23.00 -0.75 -0.72
C VAL A 93 24.00 0.28 -1.29
N ASP A 94 24.18 1.45 -0.68
CA ASP A 94 25.28 2.38 -0.99
C ASP A 94 26.62 1.86 -0.44
N GLU A 95 27.70 2.56 -0.80
CA GLU A 95 29.04 2.34 -0.27
C GLU A 95 29.16 2.46 1.26
N GLN A 96 28.24 3.16 1.94
CA GLN A 96 28.21 3.26 3.39
C GLN A 96 27.48 2.06 4.04
N GLY A 97 27.01 1.10 3.24
CA GLY A 97 26.23 -0.04 3.72
C GLY A 97 24.82 0.33 4.17
N CYS A 98 24.38 1.56 3.93
CA CYS A 98 22.98 1.90 4.02
C CYS A 98 22.29 1.28 2.81
N VAL A 99 21.22 0.53 3.04
CA VAL A 99 20.31 0.11 1.97
C VAL A 99 19.85 1.38 1.26
N THR A 100 20.42 1.64 0.10
CA THR A 100 19.88 2.56 -0.88
C THR A 100 18.69 1.86 -1.45
N GLU A 101 17.59 2.01 -0.75
CA GLU A 101 16.32 1.79 -1.37
C GLU A 101 16.27 2.76 -2.55
N SER A 102 16.34 2.17 -3.74
CA SER A 102 15.44 2.56 -4.80
C SER A 102 14.16 3.07 -4.17
N HIS A 103 13.87 4.36 -4.35
CA HIS A 103 12.79 5.06 -3.68
C HIS A 103 11.57 4.15 -3.50
N GLY A 104 11.32 3.80 -2.24
CA GLY A 104 10.33 2.81 -1.85
C GLY A 104 10.88 1.71 -0.94
N ALA A 105 11.19 2.06 0.32
CA ALA A 105 10.46 1.54 1.50
C ALA A 105 11.33 1.09 2.69
N ARG A 106 11.84 2.04 3.50
CA ARG A 106 12.25 1.74 4.88
C ARG A 106 11.04 1.81 5.76
N ALA A 107 10.64 0.60 6.13
CA ALA A 107 9.95 0.18 7.33
C ALA A 107 8.44 0.40 7.41
N ARG A 108 7.77 -0.71 7.76
CA ARG A 108 6.59 -0.80 8.64
C ARG A 108 5.52 0.27 8.38
N GLY A 109 4.52 -0.14 7.61
CA GLY A 109 3.34 0.65 7.28
C GLY A 109 3.36 1.00 5.80
N SER A 110 2.51 0.34 5.03
CA SER A 110 2.39 0.50 3.58
C SER A 110 2.08 1.96 3.23
N ARG A 111 3.04 2.68 2.65
CA ARG A 111 2.81 3.93 1.93
C ARG A 111 3.20 3.72 0.47
N ILE A 112 2.20 3.82 -0.40
CA ILE A 112 2.35 3.90 -1.85
C ILE A 112 2.60 5.38 -2.13
N ASP A 113 3.80 5.74 -2.58
CA ASP A 113 4.04 7.08 -3.13
C ASP A 113 3.61 7.06 -4.59
N LEU A 114 2.54 7.80 -4.89
CA LEU A 114 1.99 7.98 -6.23
C LEU A 114 2.71 9.15 -6.90
N ASP A 115 3.15 8.96 -8.15
CA ASP A 115 3.76 9.99 -8.98
C ASP A 115 2.82 11.22 -9.11
N PRO A 116 3.24 12.41 -8.67
CA PRO A 116 2.43 13.62 -8.73
C PRO A 116 2.17 14.12 -10.16
N GLU A 117 2.90 13.63 -11.19
CA GLU A 117 2.58 13.92 -12.59
C GLU A 117 1.30 13.21 -13.07
N PHE A 118 0.87 12.13 -12.39
CA PHE A 118 -0.29 11.34 -12.80
C PHE A 118 -1.47 11.37 -11.82
N TRP A 119 -1.24 11.74 -10.56
CA TRP A 119 -2.30 11.80 -9.54
C TRP A 119 -2.32 13.15 -8.83
N THR A 120 -3.32 13.95 -9.17
CA THR A 120 -3.58 15.21 -8.47
C THR A 120 -4.47 14.97 -7.25
N LEU A 121 -4.07 15.51 -6.09
CA LEU A 121 -4.91 15.54 -4.91
C LEU A 121 -6.24 16.24 -5.23
N ASP A 122 -7.34 15.56 -4.93
CA ASP A 122 -8.65 16.19 -4.99
C ASP A 122 -8.86 17.11 -3.79
N ALA A 123 -8.34 18.34 -3.90
CA ALA A 123 -8.47 19.37 -2.87
C ALA A 123 -9.93 19.70 -2.55
N THR A 124 -10.88 19.45 -3.46
CA THR A 124 -12.30 19.67 -3.16
C THR A 124 -12.85 18.58 -2.26
N TYR A 125 -12.45 17.32 -2.46
CA TYR A 125 -12.81 16.21 -1.57
C TYR A 125 -12.11 16.32 -0.22
N GLU A 126 -10.82 16.66 -0.22
CA GLU A 126 -10.06 16.87 1.02
C GLU A 126 -10.73 17.91 1.93
N ARG A 127 -11.15 19.05 1.40
CA ARG A 127 -11.90 20.07 2.16
C ARG A 127 -13.21 19.54 2.77
N THR A 128 -13.85 18.54 2.16
CA THR A 128 -15.04 17.93 2.76
C THR A 128 -14.72 17.10 4.00
N LEU A 129 -13.48 16.62 4.12
CA LEU A 129 -13.01 15.85 5.28
C LEU A 129 -12.76 16.74 6.50
N ASP A 130 -12.54 18.04 6.30
CA ASP A 130 -12.35 18.99 7.40
C ASP A 130 -13.66 19.30 8.15
N ALA A 131 -14.81 19.04 7.52
CA ALA A 131 -16.12 19.35 8.10
C ALA A 131 -16.38 18.52 9.38
N GLY A 132 -16.28 19.19 10.53
CA GLY A 132 -16.42 18.56 11.85
C GLY A 132 -15.21 17.70 12.26
N TRP A 133 -14.09 17.80 11.56
CA TRP A 133 -12.83 17.16 11.92
C TRP A 133 -11.90 18.14 12.62
N HIS A 134 -11.29 17.72 13.72
CA HIS A 134 -10.25 18.49 14.41
C HIS A 134 -9.19 17.56 14.96
N LEU A 135 -8.05 17.47 14.26
CA LEU A 135 -6.99 16.49 14.53
C LEU A 135 -6.51 16.52 15.98
N GLN A 136 -6.29 17.70 16.55
CA GLN A 136 -5.82 17.81 17.93
C GLN A 136 -6.85 17.26 18.93
N SER A 137 -8.13 17.54 18.73
CA SER A 137 -9.18 17.04 19.63
C SER A 137 -9.36 15.52 19.51
N VAL A 138 -9.08 14.96 18.33
CA VAL A 138 -9.01 13.51 18.15
C VAL A 138 -7.84 12.93 18.94
N TYR A 139 -6.65 13.53 18.84
CA TYR A 139 -5.51 13.11 19.67
C TYR A 139 -5.84 13.16 21.15
N ASP A 140 -6.43 14.25 21.65
CA ASP A 140 -6.82 14.40 23.05
C ASP A 140 -7.77 13.27 23.51
N ALA A 141 -8.78 12.93 22.70
CA ALA A 141 -9.69 11.82 22.98
C ALA A 141 -8.97 10.46 22.94
N THR A 142 -8.06 10.23 21.99
CA THR A 142 -7.28 8.97 21.95
C THR A 142 -6.30 8.83 23.13
N TYR A 143 -5.74 9.93 23.63
CA TYR A 143 -4.93 9.92 24.85
C TYR A 143 -5.78 9.60 26.08
N ALA A 144 -6.99 10.17 26.18
CA ALA A 144 -7.93 9.87 27.24
C ALA A 144 -8.36 8.38 27.22
N LEU A 145 -8.67 7.85 26.03
CA LEU A 145 -8.95 6.44 25.84
C LEU A 145 -7.78 5.56 26.31
N ARG A 146 -6.55 5.89 25.91
CA ARG A 146 -5.34 5.15 26.34
C ARG A 146 -5.20 5.13 27.86
N ALA A 147 -5.47 6.25 28.53
CA ALA A 147 -5.42 6.35 29.99
C ALA A 147 -6.52 5.54 30.69
N SER A 148 -7.64 5.26 30.01
CA SER A 148 -8.77 4.48 30.55
C SER A 148 -8.62 2.95 30.43
N LEU A 149 -7.59 2.49 29.71
CA LEU A 149 -7.35 1.07 29.44
C LEU A 149 -6.17 0.53 30.27
N PRO A 150 -6.05 -0.81 30.42
CA PRO A 150 -4.89 -1.39 31.05
C PRO A 150 -3.58 -0.92 30.41
N LYS A 151 -2.52 -0.90 31.21
CA LYS A 151 -1.18 -0.63 30.71
C LYS A 151 -0.87 -1.59 29.56
N ASP A 152 -0.32 -1.07 28.47
CA ASP A 152 0.04 -1.81 27.25
C ASP A 152 -1.13 -2.39 26.44
N ALA A 153 -2.39 -2.06 26.76
CA ALA A 153 -3.55 -2.45 25.95
C ALA A 153 -3.72 -1.65 24.65
N LEU A 154 -3.12 -0.45 24.59
CA LEU A 154 -3.26 0.48 23.48
C LEU A 154 -1.97 1.28 23.27
N HIS A 155 -1.52 1.35 22.02
CA HIS A 155 -0.39 2.16 21.59
C HIS A 155 -0.73 2.94 20.31
N PHE A 156 -0.06 4.08 20.11
CA PHE A 156 -0.11 4.76 18.83
C PHE A 156 0.72 3.98 17.81
N ARG A 157 0.18 3.83 16.59
CA ARG A 157 0.94 3.30 15.46
C ARG A 157 2.07 4.28 15.07
N PRO A 158 3.11 3.82 14.36
CA PRO A 158 4.24 4.66 13.95
C PRO A 158 3.80 5.95 13.24
N ALA A 159 4.60 7.00 13.36
CA ALA A 159 4.28 8.33 12.81
C ALA A 159 3.98 8.32 11.30
N GLY A 160 4.61 7.42 10.53
CA GLY A 160 4.37 7.27 9.08
C GLY A 160 2.99 6.73 8.71
N GLU A 161 2.27 6.13 9.66
CA GLU A 161 0.89 5.65 9.43
C GLU A 161 -0.17 6.70 9.83
N GLN A 162 0.24 7.77 10.51
CA GLN A 162 -0.62 8.90 10.87
C GLN A 162 -0.69 9.90 9.70
N ASN A 163 -1.80 10.62 9.57
CA ASN A 163 -1.88 11.74 8.61
C ASN A 163 -2.88 12.81 9.09
N ALA A 164 -3.08 13.87 8.29
CA ALA A 164 -3.94 15.00 8.63
C ALA A 164 -5.41 14.59 8.90
N HIS A 165 -5.88 13.50 8.33
CA HIS A 165 -7.26 13.00 8.40
C HIS A 165 -7.35 11.55 8.91
N LYS A 166 -6.32 11.07 9.62
CA LYS A 166 -6.30 9.74 10.24
C LYS A 166 -5.41 9.71 11.47
N VAL A 167 -6.00 9.27 12.58
CA VAL A 167 -5.27 8.79 13.76
C VAL A 167 -5.46 7.28 13.84
N THR A 168 -4.37 6.52 13.91
CA THR A 168 -4.41 5.05 13.96
C THR A 168 -3.66 4.49 15.17
N LEU A 169 -4.29 3.52 15.82
CA LEU A 169 -3.86 2.92 17.08
C LEU A 169 -3.74 1.40 16.92
N GLY A 170 -2.79 0.79 17.63
CA GLY A 170 -2.82 -0.63 17.90
C GLY A 170 -3.53 -0.88 19.23
N ILE A 171 -4.50 -1.78 19.25
CA ILE A 171 -5.29 -2.12 20.44
C ILE A 171 -5.47 -3.64 20.57
N LEU A 172 -5.45 -4.16 21.80
CA LEU A 172 -5.74 -5.57 22.05
C LEU A 172 -7.19 -5.91 21.64
N ALA A 173 -7.37 -7.06 21.00
CA ALA A 173 -8.63 -7.47 20.37
C ALA A 173 -9.81 -7.50 21.35
N GLU A 174 -9.58 -7.89 22.61
CA GLU A 174 -10.60 -7.93 23.66
C GLU A 174 -11.15 -6.54 24.03
N HIS A 175 -10.41 -5.48 23.76
CA HIS A 175 -10.82 -4.10 24.03
C HIS A 175 -11.33 -3.36 22.80
N ALA A 176 -10.94 -3.79 21.60
CA ALA A 176 -11.14 -3.06 20.34
C ALA A 176 -12.58 -2.56 20.12
N LYS A 177 -13.57 -3.45 20.23
CA LYS A 177 -15.00 -3.10 20.00
C LYS A 177 -15.53 -2.10 21.04
N ARG A 178 -15.20 -2.30 22.33
CA ARG A 178 -15.65 -1.40 23.40
C ARG A 178 -14.98 -0.03 23.28
N ALA A 179 -13.68 -0.03 23.02
CA ALA A 179 -12.89 1.19 22.86
C ALA A 179 -13.37 2.02 21.66
N ALA A 180 -13.60 1.39 20.50
CA ALA A 180 -14.11 2.07 19.32
C ALA A 180 -15.47 2.74 19.56
N ARG A 181 -16.39 2.06 20.25
CA ARG A 181 -17.70 2.62 20.61
C ARG A 181 -17.55 3.81 21.57
N ASN A 182 -16.84 3.62 22.67
CA ASN A 182 -16.66 4.66 23.69
C ASN A 182 -15.95 5.90 23.10
N LEU A 183 -14.93 5.70 22.27
CA LEU A 183 -14.23 6.77 21.58
C LEU A 183 -15.16 7.50 20.60
N GLY A 184 -15.99 6.77 19.85
CA GLY A 184 -16.99 7.37 18.97
C GLY A 184 -18.00 8.24 19.72
N GLU A 185 -18.50 7.77 20.87
CA GLU A 185 -19.41 8.53 21.75
C GLU A 185 -18.75 9.79 22.32
N GLU A 186 -17.50 9.70 22.75
CA GLU A 186 -16.72 10.83 23.26
C GLU A 186 -16.48 11.88 22.16
N LEU A 187 -16.06 11.46 20.98
CA LEU A 187 -15.87 12.35 19.82
C LEU A 187 -17.18 13.04 19.44
N GLY A 188 -18.30 12.31 19.45
CA GLY A 188 -19.63 12.88 19.20
C GLY A 188 -20.04 13.91 20.27
N THR A 189 -19.75 13.65 21.54
CA THR A 189 -20.02 14.60 22.65
C THR A 189 -19.21 15.88 22.51
N ARG A 190 -18.01 15.81 21.91
CA ARG A 190 -17.17 16.96 21.56
C ARG A 190 -17.62 17.68 20.28
N GLY A 191 -18.72 17.25 19.66
CA GLY A 191 -19.24 17.83 18.41
C GLY A 191 -18.42 17.46 17.17
N LEU A 192 -17.58 16.43 17.25
CA LEU A 192 -16.73 16.01 16.13
C LEU A 192 -17.46 15.00 15.24
N ALA A 193 -17.36 15.21 13.94
CA ALA A 193 -17.87 14.32 12.91
C ALA A 193 -16.81 13.27 12.57
N CYS A 194 -16.65 12.28 13.45
CA CYS A 194 -15.69 11.20 13.28
C CYS A 194 -16.38 9.84 13.07
N ARG A 195 -15.61 8.87 12.58
CA ARG A 195 -15.90 7.43 12.62
C ARG A 195 -14.69 6.67 13.15
N CYS A 196 -14.96 5.58 13.88
CA CYS A 196 -13.94 4.66 14.36
C CYS A 196 -14.07 3.34 13.59
N VAL A 197 -12.97 2.85 13.04
CA VAL A 197 -12.92 1.61 12.26
C VAL A 197 -11.95 0.64 12.93
N VAL A 198 -12.42 -0.56 13.24
CA VAL A 198 -11.58 -1.64 13.77
C VAL A 198 -11.25 -2.61 12.65
N SER A 199 -9.98 -2.96 12.48
CA SER A 199 -9.55 -3.91 11.45
C SER A 199 -8.35 -4.76 11.85
N GLY A 200 -7.96 -5.69 10.99
CA GLY A 200 -6.89 -6.66 11.24
C GLY A 200 -7.36 -7.91 11.98
N GLU A 201 -6.46 -8.88 12.16
CA GLU A 201 -6.69 -10.17 12.83
C GLU A 201 -5.64 -10.46 13.91
N GLY A 202 -5.92 -11.49 14.72
CA GLY A 202 -5.07 -11.89 15.84
C GLY A 202 -5.34 -11.10 17.13
N GLU A 203 -4.35 -11.11 18.01
CA GLU A 203 -4.40 -10.50 19.35
C GLU A 203 -4.43 -8.97 19.30
N TRP A 204 -3.81 -8.37 18.29
CA TRP A 204 -3.78 -6.93 18.08
C TRP A 204 -4.67 -6.55 16.90
N ARG A 205 -5.37 -5.42 17.03
CA ARG A 205 -6.22 -4.83 16.01
C ARG A 205 -5.80 -3.40 15.74
N PHE A 206 -6.11 -2.93 14.55
CA PHE A 206 -6.05 -1.51 14.22
C PHE A 206 -7.34 -0.84 14.68
N LEU A 207 -7.22 0.34 15.26
CA LEU A 207 -8.32 1.25 15.54
C LEU A 207 -8.02 2.58 14.85
N ASP A 208 -8.67 2.81 13.72
CA ASP A 208 -8.55 4.03 12.93
C ASP A 208 -9.65 5.01 13.29
N VAL A 209 -9.29 6.26 13.56
CA VAL A 209 -10.20 7.39 13.71
C VAL A 209 -10.07 8.26 12.47
N LEU A 210 -11.19 8.43 11.77
CA LEU A 210 -11.28 9.13 10.51
C LEU A 210 -12.38 10.19 10.58
N PRO A 211 -12.33 11.24 9.73
CA PRO A 211 -13.50 12.07 9.45
C PRO A 211 -14.69 11.22 9.02
N ARG A 212 -15.90 11.66 9.36
CA ARG A 212 -17.14 10.94 8.99
C ARG A 212 -17.31 10.80 7.48
N GLY A 213 -16.85 11.78 6.71
CA GLY A 213 -16.84 11.77 5.25
C GLY A 213 -15.75 10.91 4.62
N ALA A 214 -14.82 10.35 5.41
CA ALA A 214 -13.75 9.49 4.92
C ALA A 214 -14.14 8.00 4.93
N GLY A 215 -13.32 7.19 4.28
CA GLY A 215 -13.50 5.73 4.13
C GLY A 215 -13.48 5.29 2.68
N LYS A 216 -13.35 3.97 2.47
CA LYS A 216 -13.21 3.40 1.12
C LYS A 216 -14.45 3.62 0.28
N LEU A 217 -15.65 3.45 0.85
CA LEU A 217 -16.90 3.73 0.14
C LEU A 217 -17.03 5.20 -0.29
N ALA A 218 -16.72 6.14 0.61
CA ALA A 218 -16.83 7.57 0.30
C ALA A 218 -15.84 8.01 -0.80
N ALA A 219 -14.61 7.49 -0.75
CA ALA A 219 -13.60 7.70 -1.78
C ALA A 219 -14.04 7.12 -3.14
N LEU A 220 -14.57 5.89 -3.15
CA LEU A 220 -15.12 5.27 -4.36
C LEU A 220 -16.27 6.09 -4.94
N ARG A 221 -17.21 6.54 -4.10
CA ARG A 221 -18.32 7.41 -4.53
C ARG A 221 -17.84 8.73 -5.11
N ARG A 222 -16.75 9.28 -4.57
CA ARG A 222 -16.12 10.48 -5.13
C ARG A 222 -15.50 10.20 -6.50
N ALA A 223 -14.76 9.10 -6.64
CA ALA A 223 -14.18 8.68 -7.92
C ALA A 223 -15.26 8.43 -8.98
N GLN A 224 -16.36 7.74 -8.63
CA GLN A 224 -17.51 7.53 -9.51
C GLN A 224 -18.07 8.84 -10.07
N ARG A 225 -18.26 9.86 -9.22
CA ARG A 225 -18.76 11.17 -9.64
C ARG A 225 -17.78 11.91 -10.55
N LEU A 226 -16.49 11.87 -10.25
CA LEU A 226 -15.45 12.51 -11.05
C LEU A 226 -15.30 11.87 -12.43
N LEU A 227 -15.38 10.55 -12.49
CA LEU A 227 -15.12 9.77 -13.70
C LEU A 227 -16.39 9.45 -14.51
N GLY A 228 -17.58 9.76 -13.97
CA GLY A 228 -18.86 9.51 -14.65
C GLY A 228 -19.26 8.03 -14.69
N PHE A 229 -18.83 7.22 -13.72
CA PHE A 229 -19.24 5.81 -13.59
C PHE A 229 -20.35 5.65 -12.55
N GLY A 230 -21.40 4.90 -12.90
CA GLY A 230 -22.45 4.48 -11.98
C GLY A 230 -22.19 3.11 -11.38
N ASP A 231 -23.02 2.71 -10.40
CA ASP A 231 -22.85 1.48 -9.61
C ASP A 231 -22.79 0.20 -10.46
N ALA A 232 -23.56 0.13 -11.56
CA ALA A 232 -23.54 -1.01 -12.48
C ALA A 232 -22.19 -1.21 -13.19
N ARG A 233 -21.35 -0.17 -13.28
CA ARG A 233 -20.01 -0.20 -13.88
C ARG A 233 -18.90 -0.11 -12.84
N THR A 234 -19.20 -0.41 -11.58
CA THR A 234 -18.25 -0.33 -10.48
C THR A 234 -18.21 -1.64 -9.74
N VAL A 235 -16.99 -2.07 -9.42
CA VAL A 235 -16.73 -3.26 -8.63
C VAL A 235 -15.62 -2.95 -7.63
N ALA A 236 -15.83 -3.34 -6.37
CA ALA A 236 -14.83 -3.22 -5.31
C ALA A 236 -14.37 -4.61 -4.88
N GLY A 237 -13.07 -4.77 -4.64
CA GLY A 237 -12.49 -5.98 -4.08
C GLY A 237 -11.97 -5.74 -2.66
N GLY A 238 -12.08 -6.73 -1.78
CA GLY A 238 -11.60 -6.61 -0.41
C GLY A 238 -11.41 -7.94 0.30
N ASP A 239 -10.70 -7.91 1.42
CA ASP A 239 -10.33 -9.08 2.20
C ASP A 239 -10.45 -8.88 3.71
N SER A 240 -10.59 -7.65 4.21
CA SER A 240 -10.56 -7.36 5.64
C SER A 240 -11.70 -6.45 6.12
N GLY A 241 -11.86 -6.30 7.44
CA GLY A 241 -12.96 -5.51 8.01
C GLY A 241 -12.97 -4.04 7.59
N ASN A 242 -11.83 -3.46 7.20
CA ASN A 242 -11.81 -2.08 6.68
C ASN A 242 -12.37 -1.97 5.24
N ASP A 243 -12.63 -3.10 4.57
CA ASP A 243 -13.30 -3.18 3.27
C ASP A 243 -14.82 -3.35 3.40
N ALA A 244 -15.33 -3.63 4.60
CA ALA A 244 -16.75 -3.95 4.79
C ALA A 244 -17.67 -2.84 4.26
N ASP A 245 -17.31 -1.57 4.47
CA ASP A 245 -18.14 -0.46 4.02
C ASP A 245 -18.21 -0.32 2.50
N VAL A 246 -17.10 -0.53 1.79
CA VAL A 246 -17.07 -0.47 0.33
C VAL A 246 -17.70 -1.72 -0.28
N LEU A 247 -17.47 -2.90 0.30
CA LEU A 247 -18.06 -4.15 -0.18
C LEU A 247 -19.58 -4.22 0.02
N CYS A 248 -20.11 -3.59 1.07
CA CYS A 248 -21.55 -3.44 1.30
C CYS A 248 -22.16 -2.21 0.60
N GLY A 249 -21.39 -1.53 -0.26
CA GLY A 249 -21.92 -0.47 -1.09
C GLY A 249 -22.97 -0.98 -2.08
N PRO A 250 -23.69 -0.07 -2.75
CA PRO A 250 -24.72 -0.43 -3.75
C PRO A 250 -24.14 -0.77 -5.14
N HIS A 251 -22.83 -0.96 -5.22
CA HIS A 251 -22.12 -1.45 -6.40
C HIS A 251 -21.69 -2.90 -6.13
N ARG A 252 -21.12 -3.57 -7.14
CA ARG A 252 -20.73 -4.97 -6.96
C ARG A 252 -19.49 -5.12 -6.06
N GLY A 253 -19.48 -6.14 -5.21
CA GLY A 253 -18.36 -6.45 -4.31
C GLY A 253 -17.74 -7.81 -4.61
N ILE A 254 -16.42 -7.94 -4.47
CA ILE A 254 -15.69 -9.21 -4.56
C ILE A 254 -14.93 -9.42 -3.25
N VAL A 255 -15.30 -10.46 -2.52
CA VAL A 255 -14.55 -10.96 -1.36
C VAL A 255 -13.61 -12.05 -1.85
N VAL A 256 -12.30 -11.84 -1.72
CA VAL A 256 -11.30 -12.82 -2.18
C VAL A 256 -11.22 -14.02 -1.23
N GLY A 257 -10.81 -15.19 -1.73
CA GLY A 257 -10.83 -16.45 -0.98
C GLY A 257 -9.91 -16.52 0.25
N ASN A 258 -9.00 -15.56 0.42
CA ASN A 258 -8.16 -15.40 1.62
C ASN A 258 -8.70 -14.31 2.58
N ALA A 259 -9.98 -13.97 2.50
CA ALA A 259 -10.61 -12.99 3.35
C ALA A 259 -10.59 -13.38 4.83
N GLN A 260 -10.40 -12.35 5.66
CA GLN A 260 -10.36 -12.41 7.12
C GLN A 260 -11.72 -12.79 7.68
N ARG A 261 -11.72 -13.61 8.74
CA ARG A 261 -12.96 -14.08 9.39
C ARG A 261 -13.79 -12.93 9.93
N GLY A 262 -13.12 -11.87 10.41
CA GLY A 262 -13.79 -10.67 10.91
C GLY A 262 -14.67 -9.99 9.84
N LEU A 263 -14.20 -9.94 8.58
CA LEU A 263 -15.00 -9.42 7.47
C LEU A 263 -16.20 -10.33 7.18
N LEU A 264 -15.97 -11.64 7.09
CA LEU A 264 -17.04 -12.62 6.80
C LEU A 264 -18.16 -12.53 7.85
N ASP A 265 -17.80 -12.50 9.13
CA ASP A 265 -18.76 -12.37 10.23
C ASP A 265 -19.55 -11.05 10.15
N GLU A 266 -18.94 -9.96 9.67
CA GLU A 266 -19.60 -8.66 9.48
C GLU A 266 -20.57 -8.69 8.30
N LEU A 267 -20.18 -9.28 7.18
CA LEU A 267 -21.02 -9.44 5.99
C LEU A 267 -22.23 -10.37 6.25
N GLU A 268 -22.03 -11.46 7.01
CA GLU A 268 -23.12 -12.37 7.41
C GLU A 268 -24.18 -11.66 8.26
N ARG A 269 -23.76 -10.75 9.14
CA ARG A 269 -24.67 -9.97 10.01
C ARG A 269 -25.35 -8.83 9.28
N GLY A 270 -24.70 -8.28 8.27
CA GLY A 270 -25.11 -7.06 7.56
C GLY A 270 -26.08 -7.27 6.39
N ALA A 271 -26.53 -8.50 6.15
CA ALA A 271 -27.15 -8.93 4.90
C ALA A 271 -26.19 -8.70 3.73
N GLY A 272 -25.29 -9.66 3.49
CA GLY A 272 -24.47 -9.71 2.27
C GLY A 272 -25.36 -9.42 1.08
N SER A 273 -25.12 -8.28 0.41
CA SER A 273 -25.97 -7.88 -0.68
C SER A 273 -25.89 -8.95 -1.78
N GLU A 274 -26.96 -9.14 -2.54
CA GLU A 274 -26.92 -9.98 -3.75
C GLU A 274 -25.83 -9.54 -4.76
N GLN A 275 -25.18 -8.41 -4.50
CA GLN A 275 -24.14 -7.80 -5.31
C GLN A 275 -22.73 -8.23 -4.88
N VAL A 276 -22.57 -9.00 -3.80
CA VAL A 276 -21.27 -9.51 -3.32
C VAL A 276 -21.01 -10.93 -3.84
N CYS A 277 -19.89 -11.12 -4.55
CA CYS A 277 -19.36 -12.42 -4.93
C CYS A 277 -18.28 -12.84 -3.94
N PHE A 278 -18.38 -14.08 -3.45
CA PHE A 278 -17.33 -14.73 -2.68
C PHE A 278 -16.49 -15.60 -3.63
N ALA A 279 -15.26 -15.18 -3.88
CA ALA A 279 -14.34 -15.91 -4.74
C ALA A 279 -13.70 -17.08 -3.98
N GLU A 280 -13.50 -18.21 -4.65
CA GLU A 280 -12.76 -19.35 -4.09
C GLU A 280 -11.26 -19.11 -4.09
N LYS A 281 -10.75 -18.36 -5.09
CA LYS A 281 -9.33 -18.04 -5.21
C LYS A 281 -8.99 -16.84 -4.33
N GLY A 282 -7.79 -16.88 -3.73
CA GLY A 282 -7.25 -15.75 -2.99
C GLY A 282 -6.63 -14.68 -3.91
N PHE A 283 -6.40 -13.51 -3.34
CA PHE A 283 -5.61 -12.42 -3.91
C PHE A 283 -6.11 -11.98 -5.31
N ALA A 284 -5.21 -11.65 -6.22
CA ALA A 284 -5.53 -11.21 -7.57
C ALA A 284 -6.34 -12.26 -8.37
N TRP A 285 -6.10 -13.55 -8.14
CA TRP A 285 -6.88 -14.62 -8.78
C TRP A 285 -8.34 -14.60 -8.34
N GLY A 286 -8.62 -14.26 -7.08
CA GLY A 286 -9.97 -14.05 -6.58
C GLY A 286 -10.68 -12.88 -7.26
N LEU A 287 -9.96 -11.77 -7.48
CA LEU A 287 -10.49 -10.63 -8.22
C LEU A 287 -10.84 -11.01 -9.66
N LEU A 288 -9.94 -11.69 -10.39
CA LEU A 288 -10.21 -12.15 -11.75
C LEU A 288 -11.40 -13.10 -11.81
N GLN A 289 -11.50 -14.03 -10.85
CA GLN A 289 -12.64 -14.94 -10.74
C GLN A 289 -13.95 -14.17 -10.55
N GLY A 290 -13.99 -13.21 -9.62
CA GLY A 290 -15.19 -12.40 -9.37
C GLY A 290 -15.56 -11.51 -10.56
N LEU A 291 -14.57 -10.88 -11.22
CA LEU A 291 -14.80 -10.04 -12.40
C LEU A 291 -15.43 -10.82 -13.55
N ARG A 292 -14.97 -12.06 -13.78
CA ARG A 292 -15.56 -12.98 -14.77
C ARG A 292 -16.97 -13.39 -14.40
N ALA A 293 -17.19 -13.79 -13.15
CA ALA A 293 -18.51 -14.18 -12.64
C ALA A 293 -19.54 -13.05 -12.74
N MET A 294 -19.10 -11.79 -12.69
CA MET A 294 -19.93 -10.60 -12.82
C MET A 294 -19.98 -10.02 -14.25
N SER A 295 -19.35 -10.66 -15.23
CA SER A 295 -19.28 -10.22 -16.63
C SER A 295 -18.66 -8.83 -16.84
N PHE A 296 -17.71 -8.44 -15.98
CA PHE A 296 -16.89 -7.24 -16.19
C PHE A 296 -15.74 -7.48 -17.18
N ILE A 297 -15.29 -8.73 -17.28
CA ILE A 297 -14.23 -9.18 -18.20
C ILE A 297 -14.60 -10.55 -18.77
N GLU A 298 -13.93 -10.93 -19.87
CA GLU A 298 -14.11 -12.23 -20.53
C GLU A 298 -13.62 -13.40 -19.65
N ALA A 299 -14.32 -14.53 -19.78
CA ALA A 299 -14.11 -15.77 -19.01
C ALA A 299 -12.78 -16.46 -19.35
#